data_AF-A0A0Q6SL05-F1
#
_entry.id   AF-A0A0Q6SL05-F1
#
_cell.length_a   1.000
_cell.length_b   1.000
_cell.length_c   1.000
_cell.angle_alpha   90.00
_cell.angle_beta   90.00
_cell.angle_gamma   90.00
#
_symmetry.space_group_name_H-M   'P 1'
#
loop_
_entity.id
_entity.type
_entity.pdbx_description
1 polymer ?
#
loop_
_entity_poly.entity_id
_entity_poly.type
_entity_poly.pdbx_seq_one_letter_code
_entity_poly.pdbx_strand_id
1 'polypeptide(L)'
;MLKLISTRANIEITAAREIVLNAGGSYLRINAEGIEHGTCGTWIAHAGAHKLEGPKNLDTVNQAEFERVQPRKFSQQVFVDPALWDLPSGARTLKYTFLSRTGQVLGSGTLDGAGRSKPLFTDGSEPAHVAIDVNDGKWEQLVFDRPEGIHVPDDAPQVVFDYDHEPEDEDDTSIEESNDSTLS
;
A
#
# COMPACT_ATOMS: atom_id res chain seq x y z
N MET A 1 27.53 -34.24 45.92
CA MET A 1 28.06 -34.37 44.54
C MET A 1 27.53 -35.66 43.94
N LEU A 2 26.79 -35.58 42.82
CA LEU A 2 26.35 -36.75 42.06
C LEU A 2 27.29 -36.95 40.87
N LYS A 3 27.65 -38.20 40.56
CA LYS A 3 28.52 -38.57 39.44
C LYS A 3 27.92 -39.77 38.70
N LEU A 4 27.80 -39.64 37.38
CA LEU A 4 27.46 -40.72 36.46
C LEU A 4 28.74 -41.03 35.67
N ILE A 5 29.33 -42.21 35.90
CA ILE A 5 30.61 -42.63 35.31
C ILE A 5 30.43 -44.03 34.72
N SER A 6 30.77 -44.21 33.45
CA SER A 6 30.90 -45.53 32.84
C SER A 6 32.34 -46.01 32.93
N THR A 7 32.55 -47.24 33.38
CA THR A 7 33.86 -47.92 33.38
C THR A 7 34.09 -48.74 32.11
N ARG A 8 33.16 -48.65 31.15
CA ARG A 8 33.23 -49.30 29.85
C ARG A 8 33.05 -48.27 28.74
N ALA A 9 31.96 -48.36 27.98
CA ALA A 9 31.79 -47.64 26.72
C ALA A 9 30.78 -46.48 26.79
N ASN A 10 29.60 -46.67 27.37
CA ASN A 10 28.50 -45.70 27.29
C ASN A 10 27.75 -45.49 28.61
N ILE A 11 27.05 -44.35 28.67
CA ILE A 11 25.97 -44.05 29.61
C ILE A 11 24.76 -43.71 28.74
N GLU A 12 23.63 -44.36 28.99
CA GLU A 12 22.39 -44.13 28.26
C GLU A 12 21.30 -43.62 29.21
N ILE A 13 20.64 -42.53 28.82
CA ILE A 13 19.53 -41.93 29.57
C ILE A 13 18.33 -41.90 28.62
N THR A 14 17.31 -42.69 28.94
CA THR A 14 16.11 -42.87 28.11
C THR A 14 14.86 -42.61 28.95
N ALA A 15 13.92 -41.86 28.38
CA ALA A 15 12.62 -41.60 28.99
C ALA A 15 11.51 -41.74 27.94
N ALA A 16 10.34 -42.22 28.36
CA ALA A 16 9.21 -42.43 27.46
C ALA A 16 8.54 -41.13 26.96
N ARG A 17 8.77 -40.01 27.65
CA ARG A 17 8.08 -38.74 27.36
C ARG A 17 9.05 -37.58 27.21
N GLU A 18 9.91 -37.37 28.21
CA GLU A 18 10.75 -36.19 28.28
C GLU A 18 11.98 -36.44 29.16
N ILE A 19 13.12 -35.85 28.77
CA ILE A 19 14.33 -35.71 29.57
C ILE A 19 14.55 -34.21 29.78
N VAL A 20 14.72 -33.76 31.03
CA VAL A 20 15.10 -32.38 31.36
C VAL A 20 16.31 -32.35 32.29
N LEU A 21 17.35 -31.62 31.90
CA LEU A 21 18.53 -31.33 32.72
C LEU A 21 18.49 -29.86 33.12
N ASN A 22 18.43 -29.55 34.41
CA ASN A 22 18.36 -28.18 34.93
C ASN A 22 19.50 -27.89 35.90
N ALA A 23 20.15 -26.74 35.77
CA ALA A 23 21.11 -26.24 36.74
C ALA A 23 21.27 -24.71 36.64
N GLY A 24 21.16 -24.00 37.78
CA GLY A 24 21.48 -22.57 37.86
C GLY A 24 20.72 -21.68 36.87
N GLY A 25 19.46 -21.99 36.57
CA GLY A 25 18.66 -21.25 35.58
C GLY A 25 18.92 -21.62 34.11
N SER A 26 19.82 -22.58 33.85
CA SER A 26 20.04 -23.16 32.53
C SER A 26 19.36 -24.52 32.41
N TYR A 27 18.94 -24.88 31.20
CA TYR A 27 18.25 -26.14 30.94
C TYR A 27 18.57 -26.75 29.57
N LEU A 28 18.37 -28.07 29.47
CA LEU A 28 18.28 -28.85 28.23
C LEU A 28 17.07 -29.77 28.34
N ARG A 29 16.15 -29.70 27.38
CA ARG A 29 14.92 -30.49 27.28
C ARG A 29 14.94 -31.29 25.98
N ILE A 30 14.57 -32.56 26.06
CA ILE A 30 14.44 -33.48 24.92
C ILE A 30 13.08 -34.19 25.05
N ASN A 31 12.21 -34.03 24.05
CA ASN A 31 10.90 -34.68 24.01
C ASN A 31 10.45 -34.90 22.54
N ALA A 32 9.19 -35.28 22.35
CA ALA A 32 8.63 -35.56 21.01
C ALA A 32 8.53 -34.31 20.10
N GLU A 33 8.56 -33.11 20.66
CA GLU A 33 8.50 -31.84 19.92
C GLU A 33 9.90 -31.39 19.46
N GLY A 34 10.96 -31.86 20.12
CA GLY A 34 12.33 -31.61 19.70
C GLY A 34 13.35 -31.53 20.84
N ILE A 35 14.42 -30.78 20.58
CA ILE A 35 15.50 -30.49 21.53
C ILE A 35 15.53 -28.98 21.77
N GLU A 36 15.40 -28.58 23.03
CA GLU A 36 15.39 -27.18 23.46
C GLU A 36 16.44 -26.97 24.55
N HIS A 37 17.18 -25.86 24.50
CA HIS A 37 18.08 -25.48 25.58
C HIS A 37 18.05 -23.97 25.80
N GLY A 38 18.32 -23.55 27.02
CA GLY A 38 18.36 -22.13 27.37
C GLY A 38 19.25 -21.87 28.57
N THR A 39 19.72 -20.63 28.68
CA THR A 39 20.48 -20.13 29.82
C THR A 39 20.21 -18.64 30.01
N CYS A 40 20.18 -18.18 31.26
CA CYS A 40 20.15 -16.75 31.56
C CYS A 40 21.52 -16.07 31.34
N GLY A 41 22.60 -16.85 31.26
CA GLY A 41 23.96 -16.36 31.06
C GLY A 41 24.39 -16.42 29.59
N THR A 42 25.70 -16.30 29.36
CA THR A 42 26.28 -16.46 28.04
C THR A 42 26.40 -17.94 27.68
N TRP A 43 25.89 -18.31 26.50
CA TRP A 43 26.16 -19.62 25.90
C TRP A 43 27.42 -19.54 25.03
N ILE A 44 28.37 -20.45 25.26
CA ILE A 44 29.65 -20.51 24.54
C ILE A 44 29.82 -21.93 23.99
N ALA A 45 29.96 -22.06 22.67
CA ALA A 45 30.26 -23.32 22.00
C ALA A 45 31.57 -23.20 21.20
N HIS A 46 32.53 -24.05 21.51
CA HIS A 46 33.80 -24.13 20.80
C HIS A 46 33.77 -25.31 19.82
N ALA A 47 33.87 -25.04 18.52
CA ALA A 47 33.92 -26.06 17.48
C ALA A 47 34.74 -25.59 16.27
N GLY A 48 35.29 -26.54 15.50
CA GLY A 48 35.93 -26.24 14.21
C GLY A 48 34.92 -25.86 13.12
N ALA A 49 33.69 -26.37 13.22
CA ALA A 49 32.55 -25.99 12.37
C ALA A 49 31.23 -26.26 13.09
N HIS A 50 30.22 -25.42 12.82
CA HIS A 50 28.84 -25.65 13.21
C HIS A 50 28.02 -25.99 11.96
N LYS A 51 27.34 -27.14 11.97
CA LYS A 51 26.44 -27.56 10.88
C LYS A 51 25.03 -27.65 11.42
N LEU A 52 24.13 -26.86 10.86
CA LEU A 52 22.70 -26.87 11.15
C LEU A 52 22.01 -27.41 9.90
N GLU A 53 22.01 -28.73 9.76
CA GLU A 53 21.23 -29.37 8.71
C GLU A 53 19.76 -29.11 8.99
N GLY A 54 19.01 -28.70 7.97
CA GLY A 54 17.55 -28.53 8.08
C GLY A 54 16.85 -29.84 8.47
N PRO A 55 15.52 -29.80 8.64
CA PRO A 55 14.76 -30.98 9.04
C PRO A 55 15.00 -32.13 8.05
N LYS A 56 15.20 -33.34 8.59
CA LYS A 56 15.42 -34.56 7.80
C LYS A 56 14.25 -34.88 6.86
N ASN A 57 13.04 -34.48 7.25
CA ASN A 57 11.84 -34.53 6.44
C ASN A 57 11.32 -33.10 6.28
N LEU A 58 11.48 -32.53 5.10
CA LEU A 58 10.74 -31.35 4.69
C LEU A 58 9.35 -31.82 4.25
N ASP A 59 8.32 -31.55 5.05
CA ASP A 59 7.00 -31.40 4.45
C ASP A 59 7.15 -30.28 3.41
N THR A 60 6.98 -30.64 2.14
CA THR A 60 7.25 -29.82 0.94
C THR A 60 6.30 -28.62 0.82
N VAL A 61 5.71 -28.17 1.93
CA VAL A 61 4.48 -27.38 1.89
C VAL A 61 4.73 -25.89 1.70
N ASN A 62 5.90 -25.32 2.05
CA ASN A 62 6.05 -23.86 1.91
C ASN A 62 7.19 -23.36 1.02
N GLN A 63 7.96 -24.24 0.38
CA GLN A 63 8.92 -23.81 -0.65
C GLN A 63 8.18 -23.40 -1.93
N ALA A 64 7.20 -24.20 -2.37
CA ALA A 64 6.40 -23.91 -3.57
C ALA A 64 5.50 -22.67 -3.39
N GLU A 65 4.99 -22.41 -2.19
CA GLU A 65 4.24 -21.18 -1.87
C GLU A 65 5.16 -19.94 -1.92
N PHE A 66 6.36 -20.02 -1.32
CA PHE A 66 7.35 -18.94 -1.37
C PHE A 66 7.84 -18.68 -2.81
N GLU A 67 8.01 -19.72 -3.62
CA GLU A 67 8.45 -19.62 -5.02
C GLU A 67 7.32 -19.16 -5.97
N ARG A 68 6.05 -19.40 -5.63
CA ARG A 68 4.89 -18.90 -6.40
C ARG A 68 4.62 -17.42 -6.17
N VAL A 69 5.01 -16.89 -5.01
CA VAL A 69 4.99 -15.45 -4.79
C VAL A 69 6.12 -14.86 -5.60
N GLN A 70 5.83 -14.43 -6.83
CA GLN A 70 6.76 -13.57 -7.56
C GLN A 70 7.07 -12.39 -6.63
N PRO A 71 8.33 -12.18 -6.23
CA PRO A 71 8.68 -11.06 -5.37
C PRO A 71 8.33 -9.80 -6.15
N ARG A 72 7.24 -9.16 -5.74
CA ARG A 72 6.86 -7.84 -6.24
C ARG A 72 8.00 -6.90 -5.93
N LYS A 73 8.73 -6.49 -6.98
CA LYS A 73 10.09 -5.93 -6.85
C LYS A 73 10.10 -4.55 -6.24
N PHE A 74 9.05 -3.76 -6.47
CA PHE A 74 8.98 -2.38 -6.02
C PHE A 74 7.64 -2.12 -5.33
N SER A 75 7.71 -1.44 -4.19
CA SER A 75 6.54 -0.99 -3.43
C SER A 75 6.53 0.52 -3.31
N GLN A 76 5.40 1.14 -3.58
CA GLN A 76 5.18 2.57 -3.44
C GLN A 76 3.98 2.81 -2.53
N GLN A 77 4.11 3.71 -1.57
CA GLN A 77 3.02 4.09 -0.67
C GLN A 77 2.97 5.61 -0.60
N VAL A 78 1.74 6.13 -0.58
CA VAL A 78 1.49 7.55 -0.45
C VAL A 78 1.14 7.83 1.00
N PHE A 79 1.87 8.77 1.59
CA PHE A 79 1.49 9.43 2.82
C PHE A 79 1.14 10.86 2.48
N VAL A 80 0.00 11.28 2.96
CA VAL A 80 -0.43 12.65 2.81
C VAL A 80 -0.53 13.21 4.23
N ASP A 81 0.06 14.40 4.45
CA ASP A 81 -0.03 15.17 5.71
C ASP A 81 -1.40 15.81 6.01
N PRO A 82 -2.01 15.57 7.19
CA PRO A 82 -3.31 16.10 7.59
C PRO A 82 -3.56 17.59 7.35
N ALA A 83 -2.53 18.44 7.41
CA ALA A 83 -2.65 19.87 7.13
C ALA A 83 -3.11 20.18 5.69
N LEU A 84 -2.94 19.24 4.76
CA LEU A 84 -3.32 19.38 3.35
C LEU A 84 -4.81 19.06 3.07
N TRP A 85 -5.59 18.61 4.06
CA TRP A 85 -7.05 18.41 3.97
C TRP A 85 -7.80 18.72 5.27
N ASP A 86 -7.38 19.75 5.99
CA ASP A 86 -8.24 20.34 7.01
C ASP A 86 -9.39 21.10 6.31
N LEU A 87 -10.25 20.35 5.62
CA LEU A 87 -11.34 20.84 4.79
C LEU A 87 -12.49 21.23 5.71
N PRO A 88 -12.96 22.50 5.69
CA PRO A 88 -13.97 23.03 6.61
C PRO A 88 -15.31 22.27 6.64
N SER A 89 -15.55 21.40 5.67
CA SER A 89 -16.80 20.67 5.44
C SER A 89 -16.78 19.19 5.84
N GLY A 90 -15.69 18.70 6.46
CA GLY A 90 -15.68 17.35 7.02
C GLY A 90 -15.58 16.22 6.00
N ALA A 91 -14.75 16.38 4.96
CA ALA A 91 -14.39 15.29 4.06
C ALA A 91 -13.70 14.15 4.86
N ARG A 92 -14.42 13.05 5.14
CA ARG A 92 -13.90 11.97 5.99
C ARG A 92 -13.19 10.86 5.23
N THR A 93 -13.11 10.94 3.90
CA THR A 93 -12.73 9.81 3.04
C THR A 93 -12.12 10.33 1.74
N LEU A 94 -10.80 10.48 1.74
CA LEU A 94 -10.05 10.88 0.55
C LEU A 94 -9.77 9.67 -0.32
N LYS A 95 -10.23 9.72 -1.57
CA LYS A 95 -9.94 8.68 -2.55
C LYS A 95 -8.61 8.97 -3.23
N TYR A 96 -7.83 7.94 -3.47
CA TYR A 96 -6.59 8.04 -4.24
C TYR A 96 -6.63 7.08 -5.42
N THR A 97 -5.93 7.47 -6.49
CA THR A 97 -5.69 6.63 -7.66
C THR A 97 -4.21 6.70 -8.03
N PHE A 98 -3.57 5.54 -8.12
CA PHE A 98 -2.26 5.38 -8.71
C PHE A 98 -2.39 5.24 -10.22
N LEU A 99 -1.61 6.02 -10.95
CA LEU A 99 -1.59 6.08 -12.40
C LEU A 99 -0.17 5.78 -12.90
N SER A 100 -0.06 5.06 -14.00
CA SER A 100 1.21 4.97 -14.73
C SER A 100 1.56 6.33 -15.35
N ARG A 101 2.79 6.47 -15.85
CA ARG A 101 3.20 7.64 -16.64
C ARG A 101 2.31 7.92 -17.85
N THR A 102 1.59 6.92 -18.35
CA THR A 102 0.67 7.05 -19.49
C THR A 102 -0.77 7.33 -19.08
N GLY A 103 -1.05 7.47 -17.78
CA GLY A 103 -2.40 7.69 -17.26
C GLY A 103 -3.22 6.41 -17.02
N GLN A 104 -2.67 5.21 -17.31
CA GLN A 104 -3.34 3.96 -16.97
C GLN A 104 -3.47 3.78 -15.44
N VAL A 105 -4.65 3.41 -14.95
CA VAL A 105 -4.87 3.11 -13.53
C VAL A 105 -4.11 1.85 -13.10
N LEU A 106 -3.24 1.99 -12.10
CA LEU A 106 -2.47 0.92 -11.48
C LEU A 106 -3.11 0.40 -10.19
N GLY A 107 -3.96 1.22 -9.55
CA GLY A 107 -4.71 0.86 -8.35
C GLY A 107 -5.41 2.07 -7.75
N SER A 108 -6.42 1.85 -6.91
CA SER A 108 -7.17 2.92 -6.25
C SER A 108 -7.68 2.48 -4.88
N GLY A 109 -8.09 3.44 -4.07
CA GLY A 109 -8.68 3.18 -2.77
C GLY A 109 -8.96 4.45 -1.99
N THR A 110 -9.13 4.30 -0.68
CA THR A 110 -9.28 5.43 0.25
C THR A 110 -8.08 5.46 1.19
N LEU A 111 -7.60 6.67 1.49
CA LEU A 111 -6.61 6.88 2.55
C LEU A 111 -7.18 6.43 3.91
N ASP A 112 -6.32 5.85 4.74
CA ASP A 112 -6.70 5.51 6.12
C ASP A 112 -6.80 6.75 7.02
N GLY A 113 -7.17 6.55 8.30
CA GLY A 113 -7.29 7.64 9.27
C GLY A 113 -5.98 8.38 9.59
N ALA A 114 -4.84 7.90 9.08
CA ALA A 114 -3.54 8.54 9.18
C ALA A 114 -3.07 9.12 7.83
N GLY A 115 -3.93 9.17 6.80
CA GLY A 115 -3.58 9.72 5.49
C GLY A 115 -2.72 8.80 4.62
N ARG A 116 -2.71 7.48 4.87
CA ARG A 116 -1.89 6.51 4.13
C ARG A 116 -2.71 5.73 3.10
N SER A 117 -2.12 5.51 1.92
CA SER A 117 -2.64 4.56 0.94
C SER A 117 -2.30 3.12 1.30
N LYS A 118 -2.95 2.15 0.65
CA LYS A 118 -2.38 0.79 0.58
C LYS A 118 -1.11 0.83 -0.28
N PRO A 119 -0.13 -0.06 -0.03
CA PRO A 119 1.05 -0.16 -0.88
C PRO A 119 0.63 -0.59 -2.29
N LEU A 120 1.07 0.19 -3.29
CA LEU A 120 1.11 -0.23 -4.68
C LEU A 120 2.34 -1.09 -4.89
N PHE A 121 2.17 -2.21 -5.58
CA PHE A 121 3.27 -3.08 -5.96
C PHE A 121 3.42 -3.11 -7.48
N THR A 122 4.63 -2.92 -7.97
CA THR A 122 4.96 -2.92 -9.40
C THR A 122 6.16 -3.82 -9.68
N ASP A 123 6.23 -4.34 -10.91
CA ASP A 123 7.37 -5.14 -11.38
C ASP A 123 8.58 -4.27 -11.75
N GLY A 124 8.32 -3.04 -12.20
CA GLY A 124 9.32 -2.03 -12.52
C GLY A 124 9.39 -0.92 -11.47
N SER A 125 10.50 -0.19 -11.48
CA SER A 125 10.80 0.88 -10.53
C SER A 125 10.20 2.23 -10.93
N GLU A 126 9.35 2.27 -11.96
CA GLU A 126 8.76 3.51 -12.45
C GLU A 126 7.88 4.13 -11.36
N PRO A 127 8.09 5.42 -11.03
CA PRO A 127 7.24 6.09 -10.06
C PRO A 127 5.82 6.21 -10.61
N ALA A 128 4.83 5.84 -9.79
CA ALA A 128 3.43 6.06 -10.12
C ALA A 128 3.07 7.53 -9.90
N HIS A 129 2.26 8.08 -10.80
CA HIS A 129 1.54 9.32 -10.53
C HIS A 129 0.39 9.04 -9.56
N VAL A 130 0.03 10.04 -8.76
CA VAL A 130 -1.01 9.91 -7.74
C VAL A 130 -2.00 11.03 -7.91
N ALA A 131 -3.26 10.68 -8.12
CA ALA A 131 -4.38 11.60 -8.03
C ALA A 131 -5.05 11.43 -6.67
N ILE A 132 -5.26 12.53 -5.95
CA ILE A 132 -6.00 12.57 -4.69
C ILE A 132 -7.28 13.35 -4.95
N ASP A 133 -8.40 12.68 -4.76
CA ASP A 133 -9.73 13.27 -4.90
C ASP A 133 -10.19 13.79 -3.54
N VAL A 134 -10.28 15.12 -3.47
CA VAL A 134 -10.67 15.88 -2.29
C VAL A 134 -12.15 16.28 -2.29
N ASN A 135 -12.88 16.03 -3.38
CA ASN A 135 -14.26 16.50 -3.54
C ASN A 135 -15.18 15.49 -4.27
N ASP A 136 -14.90 14.20 -4.13
CA ASP A 136 -15.71 13.11 -4.70
C ASP A 136 -15.98 13.27 -6.22
N GLY A 137 -14.95 13.70 -6.95
CA GLY A 137 -15.00 13.91 -8.41
C GLY A 137 -15.70 15.20 -8.83
N LYS A 138 -16.12 16.06 -7.89
CA LYS A 138 -16.74 17.35 -8.19
C LYS A 138 -15.66 18.42 -8.37
N TRP A 139 -15.69 19.07 -9.53
CA TRP A 139 -14.88 20.25 -9.79
C TRP A 139 -15.55 21.46 -9.17
N GLU A 140 -14.84 22.17 -8.30
CA GLU A 140 -15.24 23.48 -7.80
C GLU A 140 -14.29 24.53 -8.37
N GLN A 141 -14.85 25.54 -9.03
CA GLN A 141 -14.09 26.69 -9.47
C GLN A 141 -13.85 27.59 -8.26
N LEU A 142 -12.58 27.76 -7.88
CA LEU A 142 -12.19 28.77 -6.92
C LEU A 142 -12.23 30.13 -7.62
N VAL A 143 -13.35 30.83 -7.46
CA VAL A 143 -13.45 32.24 -7.87
C VAL A 143 -12.85 33.07 -6.76
N PHE A 144 -11.67 33.62 -7.02
CA PHE A 144 -11.07 34.62 -6.14
C PHE A 144 -11.63 35.99 -6.55
N ASP A 145 -12.20 36.72 -5.58
CA ASP A 145 -12.50 38.13 -5.80
C ASP A 145 -11.20 38.84 -6.21
N ARG A 146 -11.26 39.60 -7.31
CA ARG A 146 -10.15 40.46 -7.71
C ARG A 146 -9.87 41.39 -6.53
N PRO A 147 -8.66 41.41 -5.97
CA PRO A 147 -8.34 42.32 -4.87
C PRO A 147 -8.59 43.76 -5.35
N GLU A 148 -9.37 44.51 -4.57
CA GLU A 148 -9.58 45.93 -4.84
C GLU A 148 -8.22 46.63 -4.84
N GLY A 149 -7.82 47.16 -6.01
CA GLY A 149 -6.53 47.82 -6.19
C GLY A 149 -5.71 47.38 -7.40
N ILE A 150 -6.11 46.34 -8.13
CA ILE A 150 -5.50 46.05 -9.44
C ILE A 150 -6.14 46.98 -10.49
N HIS A 151 -5.56 48.16 -10.66
CA HIS A 151 -5.83 49.01 -11.81
C HIS A 151 -5.14 48.39 -13.03
N VAL A 152 -5.93 47.86 -13.95
CA VAL A 152 -5.43 47.50 -15.28
C VAL A 152 -5.30 48.82 -16.04
N PRO A 153 -4.09 49.26 -16.42
CA PRO A 153 -3.94 50.49 -17.18
C PRO A 153 -4.64 50.34 -18.54
N ASP A 154 -5.18 51.44 -19.06
CA ASP A 154 -6.04 51.46 -20.26
C ASP A 154 -5.34 50.93 -21.52
N ASP A 155 -4.01 50.85 -21.52
CA ASP A 155 -3.16 50.34 -22.59
C ASP A 155 -2.72 48.87 -22.41
N ALA A 156 -3.23 48.17 -21.39
CA ALA A 156 -2.89 46.77 -21.18
C ALA A 156 -3.37 45.92 -22.37
N PRO A 157 -2.53 45.01 -22.89
CA PRO A 157 -2.91 44.12 -23.98
C PRO A 157 -4.09 43.25 -23.54
N GLN A 158 -5.22 43.40 -24.23
CA GLN A 158 -6.37 42.52 -24.02
C GLN A 158 -6.05 41.16 -24.62
N VAL A 159 -5.95 40.13 -23.78
CA VAL A 159 -5.94 38.74 -24.23
C VAL A 159 -7.39 38.30 -24.38
N VAL A 160 -7.90 38.37 -25.61
CA VAL A 160 -9.19 37.77 -25.96
C VAL A 160 -8.96 36.27 -26.09
N PHE A 161 -9.56 35.49 -25.19
CA PHE A 161 -9.66 34.06 -25.38
C PHE A 161 -10.81 33.82 -26.36
N ASP A 162 -10.46 33.53 -27.62
CA ASP A 162 -11.41 33.10 -28.62
C ASP A 162 -11.85 31.68 -28.26
N TYR A 163 -12.88 31.57 -27.41
CA TYR A 163 -13.60 30.33 -27.26
C TYR A 163 -14.51 30.23 -28.47
N ASP A 164 -14.21 29.32 -29.39
CA ASP A 164 -15.14 28.91 -30.44
C ASP A 164 -16.43 28.41 -29.76
N HIS A 165 -17.39 29.32 -29.58
CA HIS A 165 -18.78 28.94 -29.36
C HIS A 165 -19.26 28.41 -30.71
N GLU A 166 -19.29 27.09 -30.88
CA GLU A 166 -20.11 26.52 -31.94
C GLU A 166 -21.55 26.98 -31.67
N PRO A 167 -22.19 27.69 -32.62
CA PRO A 167 -23.56 28.10 -32.45
C PRO A 167 -24.42 26.85 -32.36
N GLU A 168 -25.14 26.67 -31.25
CA GLU A 168 -26.23 25.70 -31.20
C GLU A 168 -27.22 26.06 -32.31
N ASP A 169 -27.42 25.13 -33.25
CA ASP A 169 -28.34 25.27 -34.36
C ASP A 169 -29.73 25.65 -33.84
N GLU A 170 -30.18 26.88 -34.14
CA GLU A 170 -31.57 27.27 -33.97
C GLU A 170 -32.41 26.47 -34.98
N ASP A 171 -33.13 25.45 -34.47
CA ASP A 171 -34.13 24.69 -35.21
C ASP A 171 -35.25 25.64 -35.70
N ASP A 172 -35.16 26.01 -36.98
CA ASP A 172 -36.20 26.67 -37.77
C ASP A 172 -37.38 25.71 -38.00
N THR A 173 -38.34 25.67 -37.09
CA THR A 173 -39.67 25.13 -37.40
C THR A 173 -40.57 26.23 -37.95
N SER A 174 -40.50 26.39 -39.26
CA SER A 174 -41.47 27.12 -40.08
C SER A 174 -42.84 26.45 -40.00
N ILE A 175 -43.83 27.14 -39.42
CA ILE A 175 -45.24 26.78 -39.51
C ILE A 175 -45.80 27.40 -40.79
N GLU A 176 -46.34 26.54 -41.65
CA GLU A 176 -46.87 26.80 -43.00
C GLU A 176 -47.95 27.90 -43.05
N GLU A 177 -47.78 28.87 -43.95
CA GLU A 177 -48.87 29.69 -44.47
C GLU A 177 -49.64 28.90 -45.55
N SER A 178 -50.91 28.56 -45.27
CA SER A 178 -51.89 28.19 -46.29
C SER A 178 -52.82 29.37 -46.55
N ASN A 179 -52.58 30.09 -47.65
CA ASN A 179 -53.52 31.05 -48.23
C ASN A 179 -54.65 30.30 -48.94
N ASP A 180 -55.91 30.64 -48.63
CA ASP A 180 -56.98 30.59 -49.62
C ASP A 180 -57.80 31.87 -49.59
N SER A 181 -58.03 32.41 -50.78
CA SER A 181 -58.70 33.68 -51.05
C SER A 181 -60.16 33.43 -51.35
N THR A 182 -61.07 34.25 -50.84
CA THR A 182 -62.23 34.68 -51.63
C THR A 182 -62.70 36.08 -51.22
N LEU A 183 -62.78 36.94 -52.24
CA LEU A 183 -63.55 38.18 -52.26
C LEU A 183 -65.05 37.86 -52.19
N SER A 184 -65.77 38.53 -51.29
CA SER A 184 -66.89 39.44 -51.57
C SER A 184 -67.55 39.91 -50.27
#